data_AF-A0A1Q9NPT2-F1
#
_entry.id   AF-A0A1Q9NPT2-F1
#
_cell.length_a   1.000
_cell.length_b   1.000
_cell.length_c   1.000
_cell.angle_alpha   90.00
_cell.angle_beta   90.00
_cell.angle_gamma   90.00
#
_symmetry.space_group_name_H-M   'P 1'
#
loop_
_entity.id
_entity.type
_entity.pdbx_description
1 polymer ?
#
loop_
_entity_poly.entity_id
_entity_poly.type
_entity_poly.pdbx_seq_one_letter_code
_entity_poly.pdbx_strand_id
1 'polypeptide(L)'
;MIISPSIDIGHSETPPISLTYNSEQNFVITFINYDESLVDTVAIEGGLPTTAGNDISYQINYEFNFANQSYEDQINLNIDEFSNRDWTSSLNSTALEEQKENFQRKSIFNRQNGTAIDAQKLETFMASNPAETTLPDENRFYLYVFNLSRLDDSENDHWFNVTEVDPDSGRARFFWRLEWDYDLGENYNVKFPFAAYSNATEVSLIDPTAFQWYLTWRKIWNNINNPHLSYSYDLDSLLEGQDFVNQKFNTTDTITLWLDDWISRIYNMRFEPETLGSSISVQIQVMYWGSETTSGDLEWIINNQLVTDSVSNLLQPESTEVLVNYVDMGTDTYMGDIFTSHEHNYSYFQPSIPVPFDNWQFYDGFNLWFELANDATINSDYFSNDAADIVVKGLIYLVDDASFAGSTPWVGGLYTGLGGDRKLTILYELDRAFMADHSTAKSGLSRVLVHEIGHAIGIPHTFDSQGDTRMDTFTSDFALDVMGYYPGVSNYSQILTKLYRRATVDSITSQLIQTYQILKDERSDNHLNTVSDLFNEGIILHKGRNYLESFIKMNLALTILKENTFISITSTQSNSHSTIVDTNISGTSSFSDSTGSSISASSTSNNFRSPGLQIYIGIIAITILSLIVKFYNNKIKITR
;
A
#
# COMPACT_ATOMS: atom_id res chain seq x y z
N MET A 1 33.33 -19.45 -1.26
CA MET A 1 33.57 -19.89 -2.65
C MET A 1 32.25 -20.46 -3.14
N ILE A 2 31.36 -19.61 -3.66
CA ILE A 2 30.04 -20.02 -4.12
C ILE A 2 30.22 -20.45 -5.58
N ILE A 3 30.01 -21.73 -5.85
CA ILE A 3 30.03 -22.29 -7.20
C ILE A 3 28.64 -22.04 -7.76
N SER A 4 28.46 -20.96 -8.51
CA SER A 4 27.26 -20.81 -9.34
C SER A 4 27.29 -21.90 -10.41
N PRO A 5 26.24 -22.73 -10.54
CA PRO A 5 26.17 -23.65 -11.66
C PRO A 5 26.09 -22.84 -12.95
N SER A 6 27.08 -23.00 -13.84
CA SER A 6 27.00 -22.47 -15.19
C SER A 6 25.92 -23.27 -15.93
N ILE A 7 24.71 -22.71 -15.99
CA ILE A 7 23.67 -23.22 -16.88
C ILE A 7 24.11 -22.83 -18.30
N ASP A 8 24.34 -23.83 -19.14
CA ASP A 8 24.64 -23.65 -20.55
C ASP A 8 23.35 -23.21 -21.25
N ILE A 9 23.15 -21.90 -21.34
CA ILE A 9 22.03 -21.30 -22.07
C ILE A 9 22.41 -21.42 -23.54
N GLY A 10 21.94 -22.46 -24.22
CA GLY A 10 22.24 -22.69 -25.62
C GLY A 10 21.88 -21.45 -26.45
N HIS A 11 22.89 -20.74 -26.96
CA HIS A 11 22.68 -19.59 -27.82
C HIS A 11 21.96 -20.04 -29.09
N SER A 12 20.70 -19.65 -29.24
CA SER A 12 19.97 -19.77 -30.49
C SER A 12 20.53 -18.76 -31.48
N GLU A 13 20.92 -19.19 -32.69
CA GLU A 13 21.36 -18.27 -33.76
C GLU A 13 20.19 -17.39 -34.28
N THR A 14 18.95 -17.72 -33.94
CA THR A 14 17.73 -16.98 -34.32
C THR A 14 17.04 -16.39 -33.08
N PRO A 15 16.74 -15.07 -33.06
CA PRO A 15 16.03 -14.46 -31.94
C PRO A 15 14.60 -15.00 -31.79
N PRO A 16 14.04 -15.04 -30.57
CA PRO A 16 12.67 -15.45 -30.38
C PRO A 16 11.69 -14.47 -31.03
N ILE A 17 10.61 -15.01 -31.62
CA ILE A 17 9.54 -14.23 -32.27
C ILE A 17 8.76 -13.39 -31.23
N SER A 18 8.79 -13.80 -29.96
CA SER A 18 8.13 -13.16 -28.83
C SER A 18 8.83 -13.50 -27.52
N LEU A 19 8.85 -12.56 -26.59
CA LEU A 19 9.12 -12.83 -25.17
C LEU A 19 7.79 -13.12 -24.47
N THR A 20 7.76 -14.09 -23.58
CA THR A 20 6.58 -14.47 -22.79
C THR A 20 7.01 -14.84 -21.38
N TYR A 21 6.24 -14.40 -20.39
CA TYR A 21 6.42 -14.80 -19.00
C TYR A 21 5.06 -15.03 -18.34
N ASN A 22 4.87 -16.24 -17.79
CA ASN A 22 3.75 -16.56 -16.92
C ASN A 22 4.32 -16.79 -15.51
N SER A 23 3.82 -16.06 -14.52
CA SER A 23 4.19 -16.27 -13.13
C SER A 23 3.08 -17.02 -12.42
N GLU A 24 3.49 -17.93 -11.55
CA GLU A 24 2.60 -18.60 -10.60
C GLU A 24 2.73 -17.92 -9.23
N GLN A 25 1.66 -18.00 -8.43
CA GLN A 25 1.67 -17.77 -6.99
C GLN A 25 1.09 -19.01 -6.31
N ASN A 26 1.83 -19.54 -5.34
CA ASN A 26 1.53 -20.84 -4.74
C ASN A 26 1.23 -20.65 -3.26
N PHE A 27 0.01 -20.99 -2.83
CA PHE A 27 -0.43 -20.84 -1.45
C PHE A 27 -0.64 -22.21 -0.80
N VAL A 28 0.14 -22.48 0.24
CA VAL A 28 -0.04 -23.66 1.09
C VAL A 28 -0.86 -23.25 2.30
N ILE A 29 -2.13 -23.65 2.34
CA ILE A 29 -3.06 -23.31 3.41
C ILE A 29 -3.22 -24.54 4.29
N THR A 30 -2.71 -24.46 5.52
CA THR A 30 -2.72 -25.60 6.45
C THR A 30 -3.62 -25.31 7.64
N PHE A 31 -4.67 -26.12 7.81
CA PHE A 31 -5.58 -26.08 8.95
C PHE A 31 -4.99 -26.88 10.12
N ILE A 32 -4.87 -26.23 11.28
CA ILE A 32 -4.34 -26.80 12.52
C ILE A 32 -5.48 -26.88 13.56
N ASN A 33 -5.66 -28.07 14.16
CA ASN A 33 -6.70 -28.38 15.15
C ASN A 33 -8.14 -28.23 14.64
N TYR A 34 -8.36 -28.39 13.33
CA TYR A 34 -9.69 -28.38 12.73
C TYR A 34 -10.21 -29.78 12.49
N ASP A 35 -11.50 -30.00 12.77
CA ASP A 35 -12.24 -31.14 12.23
C ASP A 35 -12.47 -30.91 10.73
N GLU A 36 -11.90 -31.77 9.88
CA GLU A 36 -12.04 -31.69 8.41
C GLU A 36 -13.50 -31.63 7.97
N SER A 37 -14.42 -32.23 8.72
CA SER A 37 -15.84 -32.26 8.37
C SER A 37 -16.54 -30.90 8.52
N LEU A 38 -15.95 -29.97 9.29
CA LEU A 38 -16.47 -28.61 9.50
C LEU A 38 -15.94 -27.60 8.47
N VAL A 39 -14.97 -27.98 7.63
CA VAL A 39 -14.32 -27.08 6.68
C VAL A 39 -14.61 -27.54 5.26
N ASP A 40 -15.30 -26.70 4.47
CA ASP A 40 -15.54 -26.99 3.05
C ASP A 40 -14.48 -26.33 2.16
N THR A 41 -13.40 -27.06 1.87
CA THR A 41 -12.27 -26.51 1.09
C THR A 41 -12.64 -26.14 -0.34
N VAL A 42 -13.65 -26.80 -0.94
CA VAL A 42 -14.14 -26.46 -2.27
C VAL A 42 -14.88 -25.12 -2.25
N ALA A 43 -15.69 -24.87 -1.22
CA ALA A 43 -16.37 -23.58 -1.06
C ALA A 43 -15.36 -22.46 -0.75
N ILE A 44 -14.35 -22.74 0.09
CA ILE A 44 -13.25 -21.80 0.36
C ILE A 44 -12.55 -21.44 -0.95
N GLU A 45 -12.04 -22.42 -1.70
CA GLU A 45 -11.34 -22.18 -2.97
C GLU A 45 -12.20 -21.37 -3.95
N GLY A 46 -13.50 -21.64 -4.03
CA GLY A 46 -14.44 -20.89 -4.86
C GLY A 46 -14.66 -19.43 -4.44
N GLY A 47 -14.35 -19.08 -3.19
CA GLY A 47 -14.37 -17.72 -2.67
C GLY A 47 -13.04 -16.98 -2.76
N LEU A 48 -11.93 -17.68 -3.07
CA LEU A 48 -10.60 -17.10 -3.17
C LEU A 48 -10.32 -16.53 -4.58
N PRO A 49 -9.39 -15.55 -4.71
CA PRO A 49 -9.03 -15.02 -6.02
C PRO A 49 -8.34 -16.09 -6.87
N THR A 50 -8.72 -16.19 -8.14
CA THR A 50 -8.14 -17.16 -9.09
C THR A 50 -7.10 -16.54 -10.03
N THR A 51 -7.06 -15.20 -10.07
CA THR A 51 -6.11 -14.41 -10.85
C THR A 51 -5.66 -13.19 -10.06
N ALA A 52 -4.50 -12.66 -10.43
CA ALA A 52 -3.93 -11.45 -9.85
C ALA A 52 -3.38 -10.56 -10.99
N GLY A 53 -3.20 -9.26 -10.70
CA GLY A 53 -2.53 -8.29 -11.59
C GLY A 53 -3.34 -7.82 -12.80
N ASN A 54 -2.91 -6.68 -13.38
CA ASN A 54 -3.51 -6.10 -14.60
C ASN A 54 -2.68 -6.40 -15.87
N ASP A 55 -1.37 -6.54 -15.73
CA ASP A 55 -0.40 -6.58 -16.85
C ASP A 55 0.30 -7.92 -17.05
N ILE A 56 0.54 -8.68 -15.96
CA ILE A 56 1.01 -10.06 -16.00
C ILE A 56 -0.12 -10.94 -15.47
N SER A 57 -0.55 -11.91 -16.27
CA SER A 57 -1.51 -12.91 -15.83
C SER A 57 -0.83 -13.84 -14.82
N TYR A 58 -1.23 -13.76 -13.56
CA TYR A 58 -0.84 -14.75 -12.56
C TYR A 58 -1.84 -15.90 -12.53
N GLN A 59 -1.29 -17.12 -12.56
CA GLN A 59 -2.04 -18.29 -12.13
C GLN A 59 -1.84 -18.45 -10.63
N ILE A 60 -2.93 -18.43 -9.87
CA ILE A 60 -2.90 -18.70 -8.44
C ILE A 60 -3.22 -20.18 -8.22
N ASN A 61 -2.37 -20.87 -7.46
CA ASN A 61 -2.55 -22.25 -7.09
C ASN A 61 -2.72 -22.36 -5.56
N TYR A 62 -3.72 -23.12 -5.14
CA TYR A 62 -4.00 -23.39 -3.73
C TYR A 62 -3.76 -24.87 -3.42
N GLU A 63 -3.10 -25.15 -2.30
CA GLU A 63 -3.03 -26.47 -1.70
C GLU A 63 -3.58 -26.38 -0.27
N PHE A 64 -4.67 -27.11 -0.02
CA PHE A 64 -5.31 -27.17 1.29
C PHE A 64 -4.90 -28.44 2.02
N ASN A 65 -4.30 -28.28 3.20
CA ASN A 65 -3.81 -29.37 4.03
C ASN A 65 -4.49 -29.33 5.40
N PHE A 66 -4.86 -30.48 5.95
CA PHE A 66 -5.17 -30.63 7.37
C PHE A 66 -3.98 -31.27 8.05
N ALA A 67 -3.53 -30.68 9.16
CA ALA A 67 -2.38 -31.21 9.88
C ALA A 67 -2.69 -32.61 10.43
N ASN A 68 -1.73 -33.51 10.28
CA ASN A 68 -1.83 -34.82 10.93
C ASN A 68 -1.55 -34.70 12.43
N GLN A 69 -2.02 -35.68 13.21
CA GLN A 69 -1.89 -35.67 14.67
C GLN A 69 -0.46 -35.43 15.17
N SER A 70 0.56 -36.02 14.53
CA SER A 70 1.94 -35.85 14.97
C SER A 70 2.44 -34.42 14.81
N TYR A 71 2.00 -33.75 13.74
CA TYR A 71 2.35 -32.37 13.47
C TYR A 71 1.57 -31.41 14.37
N GLU A 72 0.27 -31.67 14.59
CA GLU A 72 -0.55 -30.93 15.55
C GLU A 72 -0.01 -31.04 16.98
N ASP A 73 0.36 -32.24 17.44
CA ASP A 73 0.95 -32.46 18.76
C ASP A 73 2.24 -31.63 18.94
N GLN A 74 3.09 -31.60 17.91
CA GLN A 74 4.32 -30.81 17.93
C GLN A 74 4.03 -29.30 18.01
N ILE A 75 3.11 -28.80 17.19
CA ILE A 75 2.73 -27.38 17.19
C ILE A 75 2.09 -27.00 18.53
N ASN A 76 1.16 -27.81 19.04
CA ASN A 76 0.46 -27.54 20.29
C ASN A 76 1.41 -27.50 21.49
N LEU A 77 2.42 -28.38 21.54
CA LEU A 77 3.47 -28.33 22.56
C LEU A 77 4.23 -26.99 22.55
N ASN A 78 4.52 -26.46 21.37
CA ASN A 78 5.22 -25.18 21.24
C ASN A 78 4.30 -23.99 21.55
N ILE A 79 3.03 -24.05 21.12
CA ILE A 79 2.02 -23.04 21.51
C ILE A 79 1.91 -22.98 23.03
N ASP A 80 1.83 -24.12 23.73
CA ASP A 80 1.77 -24.16 25.19
C ASP A 80 3.02 -23.57 25.85
N GLU A 81 4.21 -23.81 25.28
CA GLU A 81 5.48 -23.20 25.75
C GLU A 81 5.53 -21.69 25.50
N PHE A 82 4.97 -21.23 24.39
CA PHE A 82 4.95 -19.81 23.99
C PHE A 82 3.77 -19.04 24.59
N SER A 83 2.90 -19.73 25.34
CA SER A 83 1.72 -19.15 25.95
C SER A 83 1.93 -18.84 27.43
N ASN A 84 1.31 -17.74 27.87
CA ASN A 84 1.21 -17.44 29.29
C ASN A 84 -0.15 -16.82 29.61
N ARG A 85 -0.61 -17.01 30.85
CA ARG A 85 -1.75 -16.24 31.35
C ARG A 85 -1.36 -14.77 31.44
N ASP A 86 -2.16 -13.90 30.85
CA ASP A 86 -1.98 -12.44 30.88
C ASP A 86 -3.36 -11.77 30.77
N TRP A 87 -3.37 -10.46 30.60
CA TRP A 87 -4.54 -9.67 30.28
C TRP A 87 -4.31 -8.87 29.01
N THR A 88 -5.40 -8.51 28.35
CA THR A 88 -5.47 -7.61 27.20
C THR A 88 -6.63 -6.60 27.37
N SER A 89 -6.82 -5.71 26.41
CA SER A 89 -7.96 -4.78 26.39
C SER A 89 -9.16 -5.41 25.70
N SER A 90 -10.37 -5.15 26.19
CA SER A 90 -11.64 -5.43 25.49
C SER A 90 -12.40 -4.15 25.21
N LEU A 91 -13.17 -4.12 24.14
CA LEU A 91 -13.88 -2.91 23.71
C LEU A 91 -15.23 -2.76 24.41
N ASN A 92 -15.44 -1.61 25.04
CA ASN A 92 -16.75 -1.13 25.45
C ASN A 92 -17.47 -0.51 24.24
N SER A 93 -18.20 -1.35 23.51
CA SER A 93 -18.90 -0.95 22.28
C SER A 93 -19.90 0.19 22.50
N THR A 94 -20.62 0.20 23.64
CA THR A 94 -21.55 1.28 23.99
C THR A 94 -20.82 2.60 24.19
N ALA A 95 -19.70 2.60 24.93
CA ALA A 95 -18.90 3.81 25.12
C ALA A 95 -18.32 4.31 23.78
N LEU A 96 -17.91 3.40 22.88
CA LEU A 96 -17.41 3.76 21.55
C LEU A 96 -18.52 4.35 20.67
N GLU A 97 -19.73 3.79 20.67
CA GLU A 97 -20.88 4.33 19.95
C GLU A 97 -21.23 5.74 20.44
N GLU A 98 -21.27 5.93 21.75
CA GLU A 98 -21.50 7.26 22.35
C GLU A 98 -20.39 8.23 21.96
N GLN A 99 -19.11 7.85 22.09
CA GLN A 99 -17.96 8.67 21.70
C GLN A 99 -18.01 9.04 20.22
N LYS A 100 -18.42 8.12 19.35
CA LYS A 100 -18.56 8.38 17.93
C LYS A 100 -19.68 9.38 17.63
N GLU A 101 -20.82 9.27 18.33
CA GLU A 101 -21.99 10.12 18.09
C GLU A 101 -21.74 11.57 18.51
N ASN A 102 -21.06 11.78 19.63
CA ASN A 102 -20.92 13.11 20.24
C ASN A 102 -19.48 13.64 20.27
N PHE A 103 -18.51 12.86 19.81
CA PHE A 103 -17.08 13.15 19.87
C PHE A 103 -16.52 13.48 21.27
N GLN A 104 -17.26 13.14 22.33
CA GLN A 104 -16.79 13.28 23.70
C GLN A 104 -15.79 12.18 24.02
N ARG A 105 -14.63 12.58 24.54
CA ARG A 105 -13.59 11.66 25.02
C ARG A 105 -14.20 10.68 26.04
N LYS A 106 -14.01 9.37 25.86
CA LYS A 106 -14.48 8.31 26.78
C LYS A 106 -13.45 7.20 26.93
N SER A 107 -13.42 6.56 28.10
CA SER A 107 -12.74 5.27 28.24
C SER A 107 -13.56 4.21 27.50
N ILE A 108 -12.99 3.66 26.43
CA ILE A 108 -13.64 2.65 25.58
C ILE A 108 -13.05 1.26 25.76
N PHE A 109 -12.06 1.10 26.65
CA PHE A 109 -11.43 -0.19 26.91
C PHE A 109 -11.69 -0.64 28.34
N ASN A 110 -12.01 -1.93 28.46
CA ASN A 110 -12.01 -2.66 29.72
C ASN A 110 -10.83 -3.64 29.72
N ARG A 111 -10.54 -4.23 30.87
CA ARG A 111 -9.56 -5.30 30.99
C ARG A 111 -10.21 -6.66 30.71
N GLN A 112 -9.56 -7.48 29.89
CA GLN A 112 -9.89 -8.89 29.62
C GLN A 112 -8.72 -9.76 30.08
N ASN A 113 -8.97 -10.85 30.80
CA ASN A 113 -7.90 -11.81 31.13
C ASN A 113 -7.96 -12.98 30.14
N GLY A 114 -6.83 -13.68 30.00
CA GLY A 114 -6.79 -14.94 29.30
C GLY A 114 -5.40 -15.41 28.92
N THR A 115 -5.26 -15.99 27.73
CA THR A 115 -4.03 -16.68 27.29
C THR A 115 -3.36 -15.91 26.15
N ALA A 116 -2.23 -15.28 26.44
CA ALA A 116 -1.41 -14.60 25.46
C ALA A 116 -0.40 -15.57 24.84
N ILE A 117 -0.35 -15.64 23.51
CA ILE A 117 0.60 -16.47 22.75
C ILE A 117 1.67 -15.55 22.13
N ASP A 118 2.95 -15.81 22.35
CA ASP A 118 4.03 -15.04 21.71
C ASP A 118 4.05 -15.28 20.18
N ALA A 119 3.51 -14.31 19.44
CA ALA A 119 3.27 -14.44 18.01
C ALA A 119 4.58 -14.54 17.21
N GLN A 120 5.62 -13.83 17.64
CA GLN A 120 6.91 -13.82 16.95
C GLN A 120 7.64 -15.15 17.11
N LYS A 121 7.60 -15.76 18.30
CA LYS A 121 8.15 -17.11 18.50
C LYS A 121 7.41 -18.14 17.68
N LEU A 122 6.08 -18.08 17.66
CA LEU A 122 5.28 -19.00 16.87
C LEU A 122 5.55 -18.83 15.37
N GLU A 123 5.59 -17.60 14.84
CA GLU A 123 5.92 -17.32 13.44
C GLU A 123 7.28 -17.94 13.07
N THR A 124 8.30 -17.69 13.89
CA THR A 124 9.66 -18.22 13.68
C THR A 124 9.70 -19.75 13.69
N PHE A 125 8.95 -20.36 14.62
CA PHE A 125 8.83 -21.82 14.71
C PHE A 125 8.16 -22.40 13.46
N MET A 126 7.03 -21.82 13.02
CA MET A 126 6.30 -22.28 11.84
C MET A 126 7.10 -22.09 10.54
N ALA A 127 7.85 -21.00 10.42
CA ALA A 127 8.77 -20.79 9.28
C ALA A 127 9.93 -21.79 9.25
N SER A 128 10.38 -22.26 10.42
CA SER A 128 11.46 -23.25 10.54
C SER A 128 10.97 -24.70 10.40
N ASN A 129 9.67 -24.93 10.52
CA ASN A 129 9.02 -26.23 10.43
C ASN A 129 7.85 -26.14 9.45
N PRO A 130 8.07 -25.87 8.16
CA PRO A 130 6.98 -25.69 7.22
C PRO A 130 6.20 -26.99 7.02
N ALA A 131 4.89 -26.89 6.80
CA ALA A 131 4.08 -28.04 6.40
C ALA A 131 4.60 -28.67 5.09
N GLU A 132 4.47 -30.00 4.99
CA GLU A 132 4.76 -30.70 3.75
C GLU A 132 3.84 -30.20 2.64
N THR A 133 4.38 -30.11 1.42
CA THR A 133 3.61 -29.61 0.27
C THR A 133 4.10 -30.19 -1.05
N THR A 134 3.20 -30.26 -2.02
CA THR A 134 3.51 -30.66 -3.40
C THR A 134 3.71 -29.47 -4.34
N LEU A 135 3.35 -28.26 -3.90
CA LEU A 135 3.54 -27.05 -4.69
C LEU A 135 5.02 -26.70 -4.87
N PRO A 136 5.41 -26.17 -6.05
CA PRO A 136 6.78 -25.75 -6.31
C PRO A 136 7.18 -24.58 -5.40
N ASP A 137 8.48 -24.39 -5.22
CA ASP A 137 9.03 -23.33 -4.36
C ASP A 137 8.93 -21.92 -4.98
N GLU A 138 8.63 -21.82 -6.27
CA GLU A 138 8.45 -20.54 -6.97
C GLU A 138 7.26 -19.76 -6.36
N ASN A 139 7.52 -18.57 -5.80
CA ASN A 139 6.49 -17.71 -5.17
C ASN A 139 5.52 -18.44 -4.24
N ARG A 140 6.07 -19.35 -3.43
CA ARG A 140 5.33 -20.13 -2.44
C ARG A 140 5.24 -19.41 -1.10
N PHE A 141 4.02 -19.31 -0.58
CA PHE A 141 3.67 -18.73 0.71
C PHE A 141 2.91 -19.74 1.58
N TYR A 142 3.09 -19.64 2.90
CA TYR A 142 2.44 -20.53 3.86
C TYR A 142 1.45 -19.74 4.72
N LEU A 143 0.21 -20.19 4.77
CA LEU A 143 -0.83 -19.64 5.62
C LEU A 143 -1.30 -20.76 6.55
N TYR A 144 -1.09 -20.58 7.86
CA TYR A 144 -1.58 -21.50 8.88
C TYR A 144 -2.86 -20.95 9.48
N VAL A 145 -3.94 -21.73 9.37
CA VAL A 145 -5.25 -21.40 9.94
C VAL A 145 -5.43 -22.26 11.19
N PHE A 146 -5.48 -21.63 12.36
CA PHE A 146 -5.57 -22.30 13.65
C PHE A 146 -7.00 -22.27 14.20
N ASN A 147 -7.35 -23.34 14.90
CA ASN A 147 -8.40 -23.36 15.89
C ASN A 147 -7.75 -23.60 17.26
N LEU A 148 -7.65 -22.56 18.08
CA LEU A 148 -7.03 -22.65 19.40
C LEU A 148 -8.03 -22.52 20.54
N SER A 149 -9.33 -22.78 20.28
CA SER A 149 -10.38 -22.77 21.32
C SER A 149 -10.12 -23.70 22.51
N ARG A 150 -9.16 -24.62 22.41
CA ARG A 150 -8.67 -25.41 23.55
C ARG A 150 -8.00 -24.57 24.65
N LEU A 151 -7.56 -23.35 24.31
CA LEU A 151 -6.91 -22.41 25.22
C LEU A 151 -7.91 -21.53 25.98
N ASP A 152 -9.18 -21.57 25.56
CA ASP A 152 -10.26 -20.80 26.14
C ASP A 152 -10.90 -21.53 27.32
N ASP A 153 -11.52 -20.75 28.19
CA ASP A 153 -12.41 -21.23 29.24
C ASP A 153 -13.63 -20.30 29.36
N SER A 154 -14.54 -20.60 30.29
CA SER A 154 -15.81 -19.87 30.39
C SER A 154 -15.66 -18.36 30.70
N GLU A 155 -14.48 -17.91 31.11
CA GLU A 155 -14.23 -16.51 31.49
C GLU A 155 -13.03 -15.89 30.76
N ASN A 156 -12.28 -16.67 29.95
CA ASN A 156 -11.01 -16.25 29.40
C ASN A 156 -10.82 -16.75 27.97
N ASP A 157 -10.36 -15.84 27.12
CA ASP A 157 -10.07 -16.13 25.72
C ASP A 157 -8.55 -16.15 25.45
N HIS A 158 -8.14 -16.57 24.26
CA HIS A 158 -6.76 -16.53 23.79
C HIS A 158 -6.53 -15.48 22.70
N TRP A 159 -5.28 -15.05 22.52
CA TRP A 159 -4.88 -14.15 21.44
C TRP A 159 -3.38 -14.24 21.15
N PHE A 160 -2.99 -13.83 19.94
CA PHE A 160 -1.60 -13.54 19.63
C PHE A 160 -1.17 -12.22 20.26
N ASN A 161 -0.08 -12.27 21.01
CA ASN A 161 0.46 -11.14 21.75
C ASN A 161 1.74 -10.63 21.09
N VAL A 162 1.79 -9.31 20.91
CA VAL A 162 2.92 -8.58 20.32
C VAL A 162 3.24 -7.40 21.22
N THR A 163 4.52 -7.17 21.48
CA THR A 163 4.97 -5.93 22.12
C THR A 163 5.40 -4.95 21.04
N GLU A 164 4.58 -3.94 20.80
CA GLU A 164 4.89 -2.85 19.88
C GLU A 164 5.67 -1.77 20.63
N VAL A 165 6.84 -1.41 20.12
CA VAL A 165 7.68 -0.36 20.69
C VAL A 165 7.78 0.76 19.68
N ASP A 166 7.44 1.97 20.12
CA ASP A 166 7.65 3.17 19.35
C ASP A 166 9.17 3.37 19.15
N PRO A 167 9.65 3.41 17.90
CA PRO A 167 11.07 3.38 17.60
C PRO A 167 11.78 4.71 17.88
N ASP A 168 11.03 5.79 18.04
CA ASP A 168 11.54 7.15 18.25
C ASP A 168 11.79 7.39 19.75
N SER A 169 10.82 7.02 20.59
CA SER A 169 10.86 7.18 22.04
C SER A 169 11.39 5.94 22.79
N GLY A 170 11.39 4.77 22.15
CA GLY A 170 11.74 3.49 22.76
C GLY A 170 10.69 2.95 23.75
N ARG A 171 9.49 3.52 23.77
CA ARG A 171 8.42 3.14 24.70
C ARG A 171 7.47 2.14 24.07
N ALA A 172 6.99 1.19 24.86
CA ALA A 172 5.91 0.32 24.40
C ALA A 172 4.66 1.15 24.09
N ARG A 173 3.93 0.81 23.04
CA ARG A 173 2.64 1.43 22.75
C ARG A 173 1.63 0.98 23.79
N PHE A 174 0.95 1.95 24.41
CA PHE A 174 -0.07 1.71 25.44
C PHE A 174 -1.35 2.52 25.19
N PHE A 175 -1.54 3.05 23.98
CA PHE A 175 -2.66 3.91 23.61
C PHE A 175 -3.17 3.59 22.19
N TRP A 176 -4.47 3.84 21.94
CA TRP A 176 -5.11 3.65 20.65
C TRP A 176 -5.38 4.99 19.93
N ARG A 177 -5.31 4.95 18.59
CA ARG A 177 -5.36 5.99 17.54
C ARG A 177 -5.65 7.45 17.91
N LEU A 178 -6.75 7.74 18.60
CA LEU A 178 -7.09 9.13 18.94
C LEU A 178 -6.41 9.48 20.25
N GLU A 179 -5.18 9.95 20.14
CA GLU A 179 -4.21 10.24 21.21
C GLU A 179 -4.69 11.23 22.31
N TRP A 180 -5.93 11.71 22.24
CA TRP A 180 -6.57 12.59 23.21
C TRP A 180 -7.16 11.84 24.42
N ASP A 181 -7.20 10.51 24.36
CA ASP A 181 -7.67 9.63 25.44
C ASP A 181 -6.67 9.49 26.60
N TYR A 182 -5.47 10.08 26.46
CA TYR A 182 -4.38 9.95 27.42
C TYR A 182 -4.76 10.40 28.85
N ASP A 183 -5.59 11.43 28.98
CA ASP A 183 -5.97 12.01 30.29
C ASP A 183 -7.29 11.48 30.88
N LEU A 184 -7.91 10.46 30.27
CA LEU A 184 -9.20 9.92 30.74
C LEU A 184 -9.09 8.83 31.81
N GLY A 185 -7.97 8.78 32.51
CA GLY A 185 -7.85 7.98 33.72
C GLY A 185 -7.67 6.47 33.52
N GLU A 186 -8.29 5.77 32.56
CA GLU A 186 -8.11 4.30 32.39
C GLU A 186 -7.64 3.85 30.99
N ASN A 187 -7.62 4.76 30.00
CA ASN A 187 -7.12 4.47 28.64
C ASN A 187 -5.57 4.48 28.52
N TYR A 188 -4.82 4.59 29.63
CA TYR A 188 -3.35 4.71 29.63
C TYR A 188 -2.59 3.36 29.49
N ASN A 189 -3.28 2.25 29.22
CA ASN A 189 -2.67 0.93 29.16
C ASN A 189 -3.41 -0.02 28.21
N VAL A 190 -3.66 0.43 26.98
CA VAL A 190 -4.30 -0.39 25.95
C VAL A 190 -3.33 -1.48 25.50
N LYS A 191 -3.81 -2.72 25.47
CA LYS A 191 -3.12 -3.86 24.86
C LYS A 191 -3.86 -4.30 23.59
N PHE A 192 -3.09 -4.84 22.64
CA PHE A 192 -3.54 -5.12 21.28
C PHE A 192 -3.56 -6.64 21.07
N PRO A 193 -4.71 -7.30 21.27
CA PRO A 193 -4.85 -8.72 20.97
C PRO A 193 -4.98 -8.91 19.45
N PHE A 194 -4.05 -9.68 18.89
CA PHE A 194 -4.04 -10.05 17.49
C PHE A 194 -4.74 -11.39 17.29
N ALA A 195 -5.58 -11.49 16.27
CA ALA A 195 -6.18 -12.75 15.83
C ALA A 195 -5.54 -13.30 14.55
N ALA A 196 -4.60 -12.56 13.96
CA ALA A 196 -3.68 -13.07 12.97
C ALA A 196 -2.35 -12.32 13.07
N TYR A 197 -1.28 -12.85 12.48
CA TYR A 197 0.04 -12.28 12.60
C TYR A 197 0.95 -12.71 11.45
N SER A 198 1.78 -11.77 10.99
CA SER A 198 2.92 -12.00 10.11
C SER A 198 3.85 -10.80 10.22
N ASN A 199 5.16 -11.02 10.24
CA ASN A 199 6.13 -9.92 10.26
C ASN A 199 7.43 -10.31 9.56
N ALA A 200 8.25 -11.12 10.22
CA ALA A 200 9.66 -11.31 9.87
C ALA A 200 9.87 -12.42 8.83
N THR A 201 8.82 -13.20 8.54
CA THR A 201 8.88 -14.36 7.66
C THR A 201 7.83 -14.26 6.54
N GLU A 202 7.80 -15.25 5.64
CA GLU A 202 6.74 -15.38 4.61
C GLU A 202 5.60 -16.30 5.07
N VAL A 203 5.37 -16.37 6.38
CA VAL A 203 4.34 -17.19 7.01
C VAL A 203 3.27 -16.29 7.62
N SER A 204 2.01 -16.59 7.32
CA SER A 204 0.87 -16.03 8.05
C SER A 204 0.36 -17.00 9.10
N LEU A 205 0.12 -16.49 10.30
CA LEU A 205 -0.65 -17.15 11.35
C LEU A 205 -2.04 -16.52 11.36
N ILE A 206 -3.09 -17.31 11.20
CA ILE A 206 -4.48 -16.83 11.16
C ILE A 206 -5.28 -17.66 12.14
N ASP A 207 -5.92 -17.02 13.11
CA ASP A 207 -6.73 -17.71 14.12
C ASP A 207 -8.07 -16.99 14.27
N PRO A 208 -9.10 -17.41 13.52
CA PRO A 208 -10.43 -16.83 13.64
C PRO A 208 -11.11 -17.13 15.00
N THR A 209 -10.56 -18.04 15.82
CA THR A 209 -11.03 -18.31 17.19
C THR A 209 -10.41 -17.39 18.24
N ALA A 210 -9.37 -16.63 17.88
CA ALA A 210 -8.71 -15.73 18.80
C ALA A 210 -9.53 -14.48 19.08
N PHE A 211 -9.50 -14.06 20.35
CA PHE A 211 -10.12 -12.82 20.79
C PHE A 211 -9.47 -11.61 20.11
N GLN A 212 -10.31 -10.72 19.58
CA GLN A 212 -9.88 -9.42 19.07
C GLN A 212 -10.99 -8.39 19.22
N TRP A 213 -10.61 -7.13 19.46
CA TRP A 213 -11.56 -6.02 19.52
C TRP A 213 -11.51 -5.10 18.30
N TYR A 214 -10.46 -5.23 17.47
CA TYR A 214 -10.17 -4.31 16.39
C TYR A 214 -11.26 -4.26 15.32
N LEU A 215 -11.75 -5.42 14.88
CA LEU A 215 -12.79 -5.49 13.85
C LEU A 215 -14.10 -4.90 14.38
N THR A 216 -14.44 -5.12 15.66
CA THR A 216 -15.61 -4.48 16.29
C THR A 216 -15.44 -2.97 16.33
N TRP A 217 -14.25 -2.49 16.68
CA TRP A 217 -13.91 -1.07 16.64
C TRP A 217 -14.07 -0.51 15.22
N ARG A 218 -13.56 -1.19 14.18
CA ARG A 218 -13.69 -0.77 12.78
C ARG A 218 -15.14 -0.71 12.33
N LYS A 219 -15.93 -1.74 12.64
CA LYS A 219 -17.36 -1.78 12.38
C LYS A 219 -18.07 -0.53 12.93
N ILE A 220 -17.87 -0.26 14.21
CA ILE A 220 -18.52 0.87 14.89
C ILE A 220 -17.96 2.18 14.34
N TRP A 221 -16.65 2.37 14.31
CA TRP A 221 -16.00 3.63 13.92
C TRP A 221 -16.29 4.01 12.47
N ASN A 222 -16.34 3.05 11.55
CA ASN A 222 -16.53 3.32 10.12
C ASN A 222 -18.00 3.23 9.65
N ASN A 223 -18.99 2.98 10.54
CA ASN A 223 -20.39 2.76 10.15
C ASN A 223 -20.54 1.64 9.11
N ILE A 224 -19.86 0.51 9.31
CA ILE A 224 -20.01 -0.64 8.41
C ILE A 224 -21.40 -1.24 8.67
N ASN A 225 -22.32 -1.06 7.71
CA ASN A 225 -23.74 -1.41 7.89
C ASN A 225 -24.01 -2.92 7.82
N ASN A 226 -23.22 -3.66 7.04
CA ASN A 226 -23.34 -5.11 6.87
C ASN A 226 -21.97 -5.78 7.04
N PRO A 227 -21.35 -5.70 8.22
CA PRO A 227 -20.09 -6.37 8.47
C PRO A 227 -20.34 -7.87 8.57
N HIS A 228 -19.36 -8.68 8.19
CA HIS A 228 -19.37 -10.11 8.49
C HIS A 228 -19.46 -10.33 10.01
N LEU A 229 -20.09 -11.43 10.45
CA LEU A 229 -20.34 -11.67 11.88
C LEU A 229 -19.04 -11.79 12.70
N SER A 230 -17.95 -12.23 12.07
CA SER A 230 -16.61 -12.30 12.69
C SER A 230 -16.05 -10.95 13.13
N TYR A 231 -16.67 -9.84 12.70
CA TYR A 231 -16.32 -8.51 13.19
C TYR A 231 -16.81 -8.25 14.61
N SER A 232 -17.68 -9.10 15.16
CA SER A 232 -18.26 -8.89 16.50
C SER A 232 -18.08 -10.09 17.42
N TYR A 233 -17.72 -11.24 16.86
CA TYR A 233 -17.59 -12.51 17.56
C TYR A 233 -16.42 -13.26 16.95
N ASP A 234 -15.57 -13.87 17.77
CA ASP A 234 -14.68 -14.93 17.30
C ASP A 234 -15.48 -16.16 16.85
N LEU A 235 -14.79 -17.06 16.15
CA LEU A 235 -15.43 -18.17 15.46
C LEU A 235 -16.16 -19.11 16.43
N ASP A 236 -15.57 -19.47 17.56
CA ASP A 236 -16.22 -20.36 18.53
C ASP A 236 -17.48 -19.75 19.16
N SER A 237 -17.49 -18.45 19.47
CA SER A 237 -18.73 -17.74 19.85
C SER A 237 -19.82 -17.81 18.77
N LEU A 238 -19.45 -17.77 17.48
CA LEU A 238 -20.40 -17.93 16.37
C LEU A 238 -20.96 -19.35 16.23
N LEU A 239 -20.19 -20.34 16.67
CA LEU A 239 -20.54 -21.76 16.58
C LEU A 239 -21.36 -22.24 17.79
N GLU A 240 -21.37 -21.48 18.89
CA GLU A 240 -22.07 -21.85 20.12
C GLU A 240 -23.57 -22.08 19.86
N GLY A 241 -24.06 -23.26 20.29
CA GLY A 241 -25.48 -23.63 20.18
C GLY A 241 -26.00 -23.89 18.76
N GLN A 242 -25.14 -23.83 17.73
CA GLN A 242 -25.50 -24.12 16.35
C GLN A 242 -25.54 -25.63 16.08
N ASP A 243 -26.34 -26.05 15.09
CA ASP A 243 -26.27 -27.41 14.58
C ASP A 243 -25.06 -27.59 13.64
N PHE A 244 -24.70 -28.84 13.34
CA PHE A 244 -23.53 -29.16 12.51
C PHE A 244 -23.55 -28.47 11.14
N VAL A 245 -24.73 -28.32 10.53
CA VAL A 245 -24.85 -27.71 9.19
C VAL A 245 -24.51 -26.22 9.26
N ASN A 246 -25.04 -25.52 10.25
CA ASN A 246 -24.73 -24.11 10.48
C ASN A 246 -23.28 -23.93 10.96
N GLN A 247 -22.76 -24.85 11.78
CA GLN A 247 -21.35 -24.79 12.20
C GLN A 247 -20.40 -24.91 11.01
N LYS A 248 -20.64 -25.89 10.14
CA LYS A 248 -19.86 -26.06 8.91
C LYS A 248 -19.95 -24.81 8.02
N PHE A 249 -21.15 -24.26 7.85
CA PHE A 249 -21.36 -23.05 7.05
C PHE A 249 -20.60 -21.85 7.63
N ASN A 250 -20.80 -21.52 8.91
CA ASN A 250 -20.15 -20.38 9.56
C ASN A 250 -18.62 -20.52 9.62
N THR A 251 -18.11 -21.73 9.86
CA THR A 251 -16.67 -22.02 9.84
C THR A 251 -16.08 -21.75 8.45
N THR A 252 -16.71 -22.30 7.42
CA THR A 252 -16.29 -22.14 6.03
C THR A 252 -16.35 -20.67 5.59
N ASP A 253 -17.45 -19.97 5.88
CA ASP A 253 -17.66 -18.56 5.51
C ASP A 253 -16.62 -17.65 6.19
N THR A 254 -16.42 -17.84 7.50
CA THR A 254 -15.42 -17.08 8.27
C THR A 254 -14.02 -17.31 7.72
N ILE A 255 -13.59 -18.57 7.55
CA ILE A 255 -12.24 -18.83 7.05
C ILE A 255 -12.06 -18.29 5.62
N THR A 256 -13.08 -18.41 4.77
CA THR A 256 -13.05 -17.84 3.40
C THR A 256 -12.81 -16.34 3.43
N LEU A 257 -13.52 -15.60 4.30
CA LEU A 257 -13.33 -14.15 4.44
C LEU A 257 -11.90 -13.82 4.85
N TRP A 258 -11.38 -14.47 5.89
CA TRP A 258 -10.03 -14.19 6.39
C TRP A 258 -8.96 -14.50 5.35
N LEU A 259 -9.09 -15.63 4.66
CA LEU A 259 -8.15 -16.01 3.60
C LEU A 259 -8.27 -15.10 2.37
N ASP A 260 -9.47 -14.77 1.89
CA ASP A 260 -9.67 -13.84 0.75
C ASP A 260 -9.03 -12.50 1.07
N ASP A 261 -9.27 -11.96 2.26
CA ASP A 261 -8.74 -10.67 2.66
C ASP A 261 -7.20 -10.68 2.76
N TRP A 262 -6.61 -11.66 3.46
CA TRP A 262 -5.15 -11.81 3.52
C TRP A 262 -4.54 -12.00 2.13
N ILE A 263 -5.08 -12.91 1.32
CA ILE A 263 -4.56 -13.20 -0.02
C ILE A 263 -4.74 -11.99 -0.93
N SER A 264 -5.91 -11.38 -0.97
CA SER A 264 -6.23 -10.26 -1.87
C SER A 264 -5.51 -8.97 -1.50
N ARG A 265 -5.20 -8.72 -0.22
CA ARG A 265 -4.63 -7.44 0.24
C ARG A 265 -3.15 -7.48 0.54
N ILE A 266 -2.66 -8.58 1.11
CA ILE A 266 -1.24 -8.71 1.44
C ILE A 266 -0.52 -9.40 0.30
N TYR A 267 -1.04 -10.54 -0.16
CA TYR A 267 -0.31 -11.40 -1.11
C TYR A 267 -0.49 -11.03 -2.59
N ASN A 268 -1.65 -10.47 -2.93
CA ASN A 268 -2.02 -10.08 -4.26
C ASN A 268 -1.81 -8.58 -4.43
N MET A 269 -0.54 -8.16 -4.53
CA MET A 269 -0.21 -6.77 -4.88
C MET A 269 -0.74 -6.47 -6.28
N ARG A 270 -1.98 -5.96 -6.36
CA ARG A 270 -2.70 -5.62 -7.60
C ARG A 270 -2.18 -4.35 -8.28
N PHE A 271 -1.29 -3.62 -7.63
CA PHE A 271 -0.85 -2.31 -8.08
C PHE A 271 0.49 -2.39 -8.78
N GLU A 272 0.66 -1.58 -9.82
CA GLU A 272 1.94 -1.35 -10.47
C GLU A 272 2.78 -0.48 -9.53
N PRO A 273 3.78 -1.04 -8.82
CA PRO A 273 4.70 -0.20 -8.09
C PRO A 273 5.38 0.76 -9.07
N GLU A 274 5.69 1.97 -8.60
CA GLU A 274 6.51 2.85 -9.38
C GLU A 274 7.82 2.14 -9.74
N THR A 275 8.29 2.31 -10.97
CA THR A 275 9.49 1.62 -11.45
C THR A 275 10.64 1.98 -10.53
N LEU A 276 11.28 0.97 -9.91
CA LEU A 276 12.40 1.20 -8.99
C LEU A 276 13.47 1.99 -9.73
N GLY A 277 13.72 3.21 -9.27
CA GLY A 277 14.96 3.90 -9.54
C GLY A 277 16.13 3.10 -8.94
N SER A 278 17.30 3.25 -9.54
CA SER A 278 18.54 2.73 -8.93
C SER A 278 18.91 3.51 -7.65
N SER A 279 18.36 4.71 -7.48
CA SER A 279 18.55 5.58 -6.32
C SER A 279 17.23 6.18 -5.83
N ILE A 280 17.15 6.43 -4.52
CA ILE A 280 16.03 7.14 -3.89
C ILE A 280 16.52 8.25 -2.96
N SER A 281 15.86 9.41 -3.02
CA SER A 281 16.05 10.55 -2.13
C SER A 281 14.72 10.88 -1.45
N VAL A 282 14.66 10.78 -0.13
CA VAL A 282 13.52 11.20 0.69
C VAL A 282 13.87 12.54 1.32
N GLN A 283 13.17 13.59 0.92
CA GLN A 283 13.44 14.97 1.33
C GLN A 283 12.26 15.50 2.13
N ILE A 284 12.49 15.79 3.41
CA ILE A 284 11.47 16.18 4.38
C ILE A 284 11.77 17.58 4.89
N GLN A 285 10.75 18.43 4.89
CA GLN A 285 10.78 19.74 5.52
C GLN A 285 9.83 19.74 6.72
N VAL A 286 10.42 19.86 7.91
CA VAL A 286 9.73 19.90 9.19
C VAL A 286 9.45 21.36 9.54
N MET A 287 8.19 21.73 9.37
CA MET A 287 7.63 23.04 9.61
C MET A 287 7.20 23.16 11.07
N TYR A 288 7.68 24.18 11.77
CA TYR A 288 7.33 24.46 13.16
C TYR A 288 7.26 25.97 13.42
N TRP A 289 6.63 26.38 14.52
CA TRP A 289 6.66 27.78 14.97
C TRP A 289 7.77 27.97 16.00
N GLY A 290 8.82 28.71 15.64
CA GLY A 290 9.97 28.96 16.53
C GLY A 290 9.64 29.76 17.80
N SER A 291 8.47 30.40 17.85
CA SER A 291 7.93 31.02 19.06
C SER A 291 7.40 30.02 20.09
N GLU A 292 7.08 28.81 19.66
CA GLU A 292 6.41 27.77 20.47
C GLU A 292 7.40 26.66 20.85
N THR A 293 8.23 26.21 19.90
CA THR A 293 9.23 25.14 20.12
C THR A 293 10.52 25.40 19.37
N THR A 294 11.67 24.90 19.86
CA THR A 294 12.95 24.97 19.12
C THR A 294 13.22 23.66 18.36
N SER A 295 13.97 23.73 17.25
CA SER A 295 14.26 22.54 16.44
C SER A 295 14.95 21.43 17.24
N GLY A 296 15.86 21.80 18.16
CA GLY A 296 16.59 20.82 18.99
C GLY A 296 15.68 20.01 19.93
N ASP A 297 14.54 20.56 20.33
CA ASP A 297 13.55 19.84 21.16
C ASP A 297 12.71 18.85 20.34
N LEU A 298 12.72 18.98 19.01
CA LEU A 298 11.89 18.22 18.07
C LEU A 298 12.69 17.15 17.31
N GLU A 299 14.03 17.15 17.39
CA GLU A 299 14.90 16.22 16.67
C GLU A 299 14.61 14.75 16.97
N TRP A 300 14.12 14.44 18.18
CA TRP A 300 13.80 13.06 18.55
C TRP A 300 12.50 12.54 17.91
N ILE A 301 11.59 13.43 17.47
CA ILE A 301 10.28 13.05 16.93
C ILE A 301 10.43 12.32 15.59
N ILE A 302 11.51 12.58 14.84
CA ILE A 302 11.78 11.92 13.56
C ILE A 302 13.16 11.25 13.63
N ASN A 303 13.20 9.96 13.32
CA ASN A 303 14.42 9.17 13.28
C ASN A 303 14.85 8.91 11.83
N ASN A 304 15.81 9.71 11.36
CA ASN A 304 16.31 9.61 9.98
C ASN A 304 16.92 8.24 9.66
N GLN A 305 17.58 7.62 10.64
CA GLN A 305 18.17 6.29 10.46
C GLN A 305 17.07 5.25 10.25
N LEU A 306 15.99 5.31 11.05
CA LEU A 306 14.85 4.42 10.88
C LEU A 306 14.20 4.58 9.50
N VAL A 307 13.95 5.81 9.07
CA VAL A 307 13.39 6.07 7.72
C VAL A 307 14.31 5.51 6.64
N THR A 308 15.62 5.73 6.77
CA THR A 308 16.64 5.20 5.85
C THR A 308 16.60 3.67 5.80
N ASP A 309 16.55 3.02 6.97
CA ASP A 309 16.55 1.57 7.09
C ASP A 309 15.25 0.97 6.52
N SER A 310 14.09 1.55 6.83
CA SER A 310 12.79 1.09 6.31
C SER A 310 12.71 1.21 4.79
N VAL A 311 13.15 2.33 4.21
CA VAL A 311 13.16 2.55 2.75
C VAL A 311 14.17 1.62 2.07
N SER A 312 15.37 1.51 2.61
CA SER A 312 16.43 0.65 2.04
C SER A 312 16.05 -0.82 2.12
N ASN A 313 15.42 -1.24 3.22
CA ASN A 313 14.92 -2.60 3.35
C ASN A 313 13.75 -2.86 2.40
N LEU A 314 12.90 -1.89 2.09
CA LEU A 314 11.82 -2.10 1.13
C LEU A 314 12.35 -2.25 -0.30
N LEU A 315 13.08 -1.25 -0.79
CA LEU A 315 13.39 -1.07 -2.22
C LEU A 315 14.73 -1.69 -2.65
N GLN A 316 15.66 -1.91 -1.72
CA GLN A 316 17.07 -2.27 -2.01
C GLN A 316 17.72 -1.42 -3.13
N PRO A 317 17.65 -0.08 -3.08
CA PRO A 317 18.29 0.76 -4.07
C PRO A 317 19.81 0.70 -3.92
N GLU A 318 20.55 1.08 -4.95
CA GLU A 318 22.01 1.22 -4.88
C GLU A 318 22.42 2.34 -3.91
N SER A 319 21.57 3.37 -3.78
CA SER A 319 21.74 4.44 -2.81
C SER A 319 20.40 4.96 -2.29
N THR A 320 20.30 5.13 -0.97
CA THR A 320 19.22 5.83 -0.27
C THR A 320 19.79 7.08 0.38
N GLU A 321 19.17 8.22 0.16
CA GLU A 321 19.44 9.45 0.90
C GLU A 321 18.17 9.90 1.63
N VAL A 322 18.27 10.22 2.92
CA VAL A 322 17.19 10.83 3.69
C VAL A 322 17.68 12.19 4.19
N LEU A 323 17.01 13.25 3.76
CA LEU A 323 17.30 14.63 4.13
C LEU A 323 16.12 15.17 4.93
N VAL A 324 16.40 15.63 6.15
CA VAL A 324 15.41 16.29 7.01
C VAL A 324 15.91 17.67 7.34
N ASN A 325 15.12 18.68 6.98
CA ASN A 325 15.40 20.08 7.26
C ASN A 325 14.31 20.64 8.16
N TYR A 326 14.68 21.54 9.07
CA TYR A 326 13.76 22.22 9.96
C TYR A 326 13.57 23.66 9.49
N VAL A 327 12.32 24.08 9.33
CA VAL A 327 11.94 25.39 8.82
C VAL A 327 11.02 26.08 9.84
N ASP A 328 11.49 27.20 10.37
CA ASP A 328 10.69 28.04 11.28
C ASP A 328 9.72 28.90 10.47
N MET A 329 8.45 28.52 10.47
CA MET A 329 7.37 29.21 9.76
C MET A 329 7.16 30.66 10.25
N GLY A 330 7.64 31.01 11.45
CA GLY A 330 7.61 32.38 11.96
C GLY A 330 8.61 33.31 11.26
N THR A 331 9.67 32.75 10.68
CA THR A 331 10.68 33.49 9.90
C THR A 331 10.54 33.27 8.41
N ASP A 332 10.12 32.08 8.00
CA ASP A 332 9.76 31.76 6.63
C ASP A 332 8.29 32.11 6.37
N THR A 333 8.04 33.40 6.12
CA THR A 333 6.68 33.91 5.95
C THR A 333 5.96 33.27 4.76
N TYR A 334 6.67 32.76 3.76
CA TYR A 334 6.04 32.11 2.61
C TYR A 334 5.38 30.78 3.01
N MET A 335 6.12 29.91 3.71
CA MET A 335 5.53 28.66 4.22
C MET A 335 4.49 28.91 5.30
N GLY A 336 4.70 29.90 6.18
CA GLY A 336 3.71 30.31 7.18
C GLY A 336 2.40 30.80 6.54
N ASP A 337 2.48 31.64 5.50
CA ASP A 337 1.31 32.14 4.77
C ASP A 337 0.59 31.01 4.02
N ILE A 338 1.32 30.07 3.40
CA ILE A 338 0.70 28.91 2.74
C ILE A 338 -0.07 28.07 3.75
N PHE A 339 0.55 27.69 4.86
CA PHE A 339 -0.08 26.85 5.86
C PHE A 339 -1.34 27.51 6.45
N THR A 340 -1.24 28.79 6.83
CA THR A 340 -2.36 29.55 7.39
C THR A 340 -3.44 29.90 6.37
N SER A 341 -3.12 30.04 5.08
CA SER A 341 -4.14 30.26 4.03
C SER A 341 -5.07 29.06 3.81
N HIS A 342 -4.62 27.87 4.22
CA HIS A 342 -5.39 26.62 4.22
C HIS A 342 -6.08 26.35 5.56
N GLU A 343 -6.03 27.30 6.49
CA GLU A 343 -6.95 27.32 7.63
C GLU A 343 -8.37 27.50 7.07
N HIS A 344 -9.22 26.50 7.25
CA HIS A 344 -10.59 26.56 6.80
C HIS A 344 -11.56 26.47 7.97
N ASN A 345 -12.46 27.44 8.01
CA ASN A 345 -13.61 27.42 8.91
C ASN A 345 -14.58 26.29 8.47
N TYR A 346 -14.59 25.20 9.26
CA TYR A 346 -15.83 24.52 9.68
C TYR A 346 -16.75 23.86 8.63
N SER A 347 -16.43 23.81 7.33
CA SER A 347 -17.39 23.28 6.34
C SER A 347 -17.62 21.76 6.44
N TYR A 348 -16.65 20.99 6.97
CA TYR A 348 -16.78 19.57 7.28
C TYR A 348 -17.69 19.33 8.49
N PHE A 349 -17.48 20.09 9.56
CA PHE A 349 -18.34 20.11 10.74
C PHE A 349 -19.55 20.99 10.44
N GLN A 350 -20.47 20.47 9.61
CA GLN A 350 -21.80 21.05 9.44
C GLN A 350 -22.42 21.37 10.82
N PRO A 351 -23.35 22.33 10.96
CA PRO A 351 -23.92 22.72 12.25
C PRO A 351 -24.49 21.56 13.11
N SER A 352 -24.72 20.40 12.50
CA SER A 352 -25.18 19.17 13.14
C SER A 352 -24.08 18.23 13.64
N ILE A 353 -22.81 18.46 13.30
CA ILE A 353 -21.66 17.67 13.78
C ILE A 353 -20.85 18.58 14.71
N PRO A 354 -20.91 18.38 16.04
CA PRO A 354 -20.15 19.19 16.97
C PRO A 354 -18.66 19.09 16.66
N VAL A 355 -17.94 20.22 16.77
CA VAL A 355 -16.49 20.17 16.69
C VAL A 355 -15.97 19.41 17.91
N PRO A 356 -15.09 18.44 17.69
CA PRO A 356 -14.73 17.49 18.72
C PRO A 356 -13.81 18.10 19.80
N PHE A 357 -13.11 19.20 19.50
CA PHE A 357 -12.24 19.92 20.45
C PHE A 357 -12.47 21.42 20.38
N ASP A 358 -12.84 22.00 21.52
CA ASP A 358 -12.87 23.45 21.67
C ASP A 358 -11.47 24.02 21.42
N ASN A 359 -11.40 25.10 20.61
CA ASN A 359 -10.19 25.84 20.28
C ASN A 359 -9.18 25.15 19.34
N TRP A 360 -9.48 23.97 18.81
CA TRP A 360 -8.61 23.35 17.79
C TRP A 360 -8.76 24.02 16.42
N GLN A 361 -7.64 24.12 15.69
CA GLN A 361 -7.59 24.54 14.29
C GLN A 361 -7.65 23.33 13.35
N PHE A 362 -8.40 23.48 12.26
CA PHE A 362 -8.57 22.42 11.27
C PHE A 362 -8.10 22.89 9.90
N TYR A 363 -7.22 22.09 9.30
CA TYR A 363 -6.56 22.41 8.04
C TYR A 363 -6.99 21.46 6.93
N ASP A 364 -7.13 21.99 5.72
CA ASP A 364 -7.35 21.16 4.52
C ASP A 364 -6.02 20.54 4.06
N GLY A 365 -5.65 19.42 4.68
CA GLY A 365 -4.42 18.68 4.37
C GLY A 365 -4.35 18.16 2.92
N PHE A 366 -5.50 17.97 2.26
CA PHE A 366 -5.56 17.51 0.87
C PHE A 366 -5.16 18.62 -0.11
N ASN A 367 -5.62 19.85 0.13
CA ASN A 367 -5.16 20.99 -0.66
C ASN A 367 -3.67 21.29 -0.41
N LEU A 368 -3.20 21.21 0.84
CA LEU A 368 -1.77 21.35 1.16
C LEU A 368 -0.92 20.28 0.44
N TRP A 369 -1.41 19.04 0.36
CA TRP A 369 -0.77 17.97 -0.41
C TRP A 369 -0.72 18.29 -1.92
N PHE A 370 -1.77 18.92 -2.47
CA PHE A 370 -1.76 19.37 -3.86
C PHE A 370 -0.84 20.57 -4.12
N GLU A 371 -0.67 21.46 -3.14
CA GLU A 371 0.27 22.59 -3.27
C GLU A 371 1.71 22.09 -3.44
N LEU A 372 2.12 21.02 -2.74
CA LEU A 372 3.39 20.35 -2.99
C LEU A 372 3.58 19.92 -4.45
N ALA A 373 2.50 19.58 -5.15
CA ALA A 373 2.55 19.14 -6.54
C ALA A 373 2.63 20.31 -7.53
N ASN A 374 1.97 21.42 -7.22
CA ASN A 374 1.67 22.46 -8.20
C ASN A 374 2.45 23.75 -7.98
N ASP A 375 2.90 24.02 -6.76
CA ASP A 375 3.63 25.24 -6.46
C ASP A 375 5.10 25.11 -6.90
N ALA A 376 5.49 25.95 -7.85
CA ALA A 376 6.84 25.94 -8.40
C ALA A 376 7.90 26.39 -7.40
N THR A 377 7.57 27.30 -6.49
CA THR A 377 8.45 27.85 -5.45
C THR A 377 8.75 26.79 -4.40
N ILE A 378 7.71 26.10 -3.89
CA ILE A 378 7.90 24.96 -2.98
C ILE A 378 8.84 23.94 -3.61
N ASN A 379 8.58 23.58 -4.88
CA ASN A 379 9.35 22.58 -5.61
C ASN A 379 10.78 22.99 -5.98
N SER A 380 11.10 24.29 -6.06
CA SER A 380 12.45 24.77 -6.41
C SER A 380 13.29 25.14 -5.20
N ASP A 381 12.67 25.69 -4.16
CA ASP A 381 13.39 26.33 -3.06
C ASP A 381 13.63 25.36 -1.90
N TYR A 382 12.79 24.32 -1.78
CA TYR A 382 12.83 23.37 -0.67
C TYR A 382 13.20 21.94 -1.08
N PHE A 383 13.18 21.63 -2.37
CA PHE A 383 13.42 20.27 -2.85
C PHE A 383 14.37 20.24 -4.05
N SER A 384 15.20 19.20 -4.09
CA SER A 384 16.08 18.90 -5.22
C SER A 384 15.45 17.78 -6.06
N ASN A 385 14.81 18.15 -7.17
CA ASN A 385 14.08 17.23 -8.04
C ASN A 385 14.96 16.22 -8.78
N ASP A 386 16.25 16.53 -8.95
CA ASP A 386 17.20 15.71 -9.69
C ASP A 386 18.17 14.96 -8.75
N ALA A 387 17.86 14.87 -7.46
CA ALA A 387 18.74 14.25 -6.46
C ALA A 387 18.87 12.73 -6.62
N ALA A 388 17.85 12.08 -7.18
CA ALA A 388 17.80 10.63 -7.39
C ALA A 388 16.78 10.29 -8.49
N ASP A 389 16.75 9.01 -8.90
CA ASP A 389 15.75 8.50 -9.85
C ASP A 389 14.32 8.58 -9.27
N ILE A 390 14.20 8.34 -7.96
CA ILE A 390 12.98 8.56 -7.18
C ILE A 390 13.26 9.64 -6.14
N VAL A 391 12.51 10.74 -6.20
CA VAL A 391 12.54 11.80 -5.18
C VAL A 391 11.18 11.87 -4.50
N VAL A 392 11.13 11.49 -3.21
CA VAL A 392 9.94 11.63 -2.36
C VAL A 392 10.04 12.94 -1.58
N LYS A 393 9.01 13.78 -1.67
CA LYS A 393 8.97 15.11 -1.04
C LYS A 393 7.97 15.14 0.10
N GLY A 394 8.36 15.63 1.26
CA GLY A 394 7.49 15.68 2.44
C GLY A 394 7.43 17.05 3.10
N LEU A 395 6.23 17.48 3.47
CA LEU A 395 6.02 18.53 4.46
C LEU A 395 5.45 17.93 5.74
N ILE A 396 6.08 18.22 6.86
CA ILE A 396 5.61 17.80 8.18
C ILE A 396 5.35 19.05 9.00
N TYR A 397 4.12 19.25 9.44
CA TYR A 397 3.72 20.35 10.32
C TYR A 397 3.67 19.86 11.76
N LEU A 398 4.53 20.43 12.62
CA LEU A 398 4.53 20.22 14.06
C LEU A 398 3.90 21.45 14.71
N VAL A 399 2.66 21.30 15.19
CA VAL A 399 1.80 22.41 15.64
C VAL A 399 0.97 22.00 16.85
N ASP A 400 0.54 22.96 17.65
CA ASP A 400 -0.37 22.73 18.78
C ASP A 400 -1.85 22.79 18.35
N ASP A 401 -2.70 22.06 19.06
CA ASP A 401 -4.17 22.14 18.95
C ASP A 401 -4.71 22.09 17.51
N ALA A 402 -4.15 21.20 16.67
CA ALA A 402 -4.50 21.15 15.26
C ALA A 402 -4.67 19.74 14.70
N SER A 403 -5.46 19.63 13.65
CA SER A 403 -5.58 18.40 12.86
C SER A 403 -5.91 18.71 11.41
N PHE A 404 -5.53 17.81 10.51
CA PHE A 404 -6.17 17.83 9.20
C PHE A 404 -7.62 17.39 9.31
N ALA A 405 -8.47 18.00 8.48
CA ALA A 405 -9.87 17.64 8.30
C ALA A 405 -10.24 17.63 6.81
N GLY A 406 -11.05 16.66 6.39
CA GLY A 406 -11.39 16.48 4.97
C GLY A 406 -12.81 15.99 4.76
N SER A 407 -13.48 16.49 3.71
CA SER A 407 -14.84 16.10 3.33
C SER A 407 -14.91 15.02 2.24
N THR A 408 -13.78 14.52 1.77
CA THR A 408 -13.75 13.52 0.69
C THR A 408 -13.89 12.10 1.27
N PRO A 409 -14.41 11.12 0.51
CA PRO A 409 -14.52 9.73 0.98
C PRO A 409 -13.17 9.10 1.35
N TRP A 410 -12.10 9.61 0.73
CA TRP A 410 -10.72 9.17 0.93
C TRP A 410 -10.09 9.72 2.21
N VAL A 411 -10.65 10.82 2.74
CA VAL A 411 -10.06 11.67 3.79
C VAL A 411 -11.12 12.04 4.84
N GLY A 412 -12.21 11.25 4.93
CA GLY A 412 -13.38 11.59 5.72
C GLY A 412 -13.05 11.66 7.21
N GLY A 413 -13.22 12.85 7.80
CA GLY A 413 -13.00 13.08 9.22
C GLY A 413 -11.67 13.75 9.52
N LEU A 414 -11.06 13.30 10.61
CA LEU A 414 -9.76 13.76 11.09
C LEU A 414 -8.69 12.71 10.77
N TYR A 415 -7.55 13.17 10.27
CA TYR A 415 -6.44 12.33 9.83
C TYR A 415 -5.10 13.05 10.06
N THR A 416 -4.01 12.29 9.96
CA THR A 416 -2.67 12.72 10.37
C THR A 416 -1.73 12.89 9.19
N GLY A 417 -1.88 12.07 8.14
CA GLY A 417 -1.03 12.13 6.96
C GLY A 417 -1.77 11.78 5.67
N LEU A 418 -1.17 12.20 4.56
CA LEU A 418 -1.51 11.80 3.21
C LEU A 418 -0.22 11.57 2.43
N GLY A 419 -0.14 10.44 1.74
CA GLY A 419 0.95 10.08 0.85
C GLY A 419 0.44 9.66 -0.54
N GLY A 420 1.25 9.86 -1.56
CA GLY A 420 0.94 9.48 -2.94
C GLY A 420 1.76 10.29 -3.95
N ASP A 421 1.91 9.80 -5.18
CA ASP A 421 2.60 10.50 -6.28
C ASP A 421 3.95 11.13 -5.86
N ARG A 422 4.77 10.37 -5.13
CA ARG A 422 6.08 10.80 -4.58
C ARG A 422 6.02 11.99 -3.62
N LYS A 423 4.88 12.21 -2.97
CA LYS A 423 4.67 13.34 -2.07
C LYS A 423 3.98 12.87 -0.79
N LEU A 424 4.24 13.59 0.29
CA LEU A 424 3.51 13.42 1.53
C LEU A 424 3.31 14.74 2.28
N THR A 425 2.20 14.83 2.98
CA THR A 425 1.94 15.87 4.00
C THR A 425 1.53 15.21 5.29
N ILE A 426 2.08 15.69 6.40
CA ILE A 426 1.75 15.19 7.73
C ILE A 426 1.51 16.40 8.63
N LEU A 427 0.47 16.34 9.45
CA LEU A 427 0.27 17.26 10.56
C LEU A 427 0.27 16.44 11.84
N TYR A 428 1.28 16.68 12.67
CA TYR A 428 1.46 15.99 13.92
C TYR A 428 1.32 16.99 15.07
N GLU A 429 0.24 16.82 15.82
CA GLU A 429 -0.06 17.65 16.97
C GLU A 429 0.89 17.32 18.12
N LEU A 430 1.50 18.33 18.76
CA LEU A 430 2.62 18.11 19.68
C LEU A 430 2.24 17.35 20.97
N ASP A 431 1.00 17.41 21.44
CA ASP A 431 0.55 16.56 22.57
C ASP A 431 0.52 15.08 22.20
N ARG A 432 0.62 14.71 20.92
CA ARG A 432 0.83 13.32 20.48
C ARG A 432 2.27 12.88 20.67
N ALA A 433 3.21 13.82 20.57
CA ALA A 433 4.62 13.57 20.78
C ALA A 433 4.94 13.34 22.27
N PHE A 434 4.23 14.04 23.16
CA PHE A 434 4.55 14.03 24.59
C PHE A 434 3.47 13.39 25.46
N MET A 435 3.84 13.05 26.69
CA MET A 435 2.90 12.74 27.76
C MET A 435 2.25 14.05 28.25
N ALA A 436 1.24 13.98 29.12
CA ALA A 436 0.58 15.18 29.70
C ALA A 436 1.50 16.12 30.51
N ASP A 437 2.76 15.74 30.76
CA ASP A 437 3.78 16.63 31.30
C ASP A 437 4.47 17.49 30.23
N HIS A 438 4.06 17.35 28.95
CA HIS A 438 4.59 18.00 27.75
C HIS A 438 6.13 17.98 27.66
N SER A 439 6.76 16.94 28.22
CA SER A 439 8.23 16.85 28.26
C SER A 439 8.74 15.41 28.15
N THR A 440 7.98 14.44 28.63
CA THR A 440 8.32 13.03 28.46
C THR A 440 7.85 12.57 27.07
N ALA A 441 8.77 12.10 26.23
CA ALA A 441 8.46 11.51 24.93
C ALA A 441 7.45 10.34 25.04
N LYS A 442 6.44 10.35 24.19
CA LYS A 442 5.36 9.34 24.12
C LYS A 442 5.44 8.51 22.84
N SER A 443 5.44 9.18 21.69
CA SER A 443 5.53 8.56 20.37
C SER A 443 6.14 9.55 19.39
N GLY A 444 7.01 9.09 18.50
CA GLY A 444 7.48 9.93 17.41
C GLY A 444 6.61 9.79 16.17
N LEU A 445 7.16 10.25 15.05
CA LEU A 445 6.48 10.33 13.77
C LEU A 445 7.03 9.36 12.74
N SER A 446 8.13 8.66 13.02
CA SER A 446 8.80 7.83 12.00
C SER A 446 7.88 6.74 11.47
N ARG A 447 6.98 6.20 12.30
CA ARG A 447 5.94 5.26 11.86
C ARG A 447 5.05 5.87 10.76
N VAL A 448 4.45 7.02 11.05
CA VAL A 448 3.54 7.69 10.11
C VAL A 448 4.30 8.10 8.86
N LEU A 449 5.52 8.61 9.01
CA LEU A 449 6.35 8.99 7.88
C LEU A 449 6.67 7.79 6.97
N VAL A 450 7.06 6.64 7.52
CA VAL A 450 7.30 5.43 6.72
C VAL A 450 6.01 4.95 6.05
N HIS A 451 4.87 5.02 6.72
CA HIS A 451 3.56 4.71 6.13
C HIS A 451 3.26 5.59 4.90
N GLU A 452 3.38 6.91 5.05
CA GLU A 452 3.10 7.85 3.95
C GLU A 452 4.14 7.76 2.82
N ILE A 453 5.40 7.45 3.13
CA ILE A 453 6.41 7.12 2.11
C ILE A 453 5.98 5.87 1.34
N GLY A 454 5.44 4.86 2.01
CA GLY A 454 4.86 3.68 1.38
C GLY A 454 3.80 4.04 0.34
N HIS A 455 2.85 4.90 0.69
CA HIS A 455 1.87 5.41 -0.28
C HIS A 455 2.53 6.23 -1.41
N ALA A 456 3.51 7.07 -1.08
CA ALA A 456 4.22 7.90 -2.06
C ALA A 456 4.94 7.09 -3.15
N ILE A 457 5.28 5.83 -2.87
CA ILE A 457 5.91 4.89 -3.82
C ILE A 457 4.94 3.77 -4.28
N GLY A 458 3.64 3.95 -4.07
CA GLY A 458 2.58 3.10 -4.64
C GLY A 458 2.22 1.87 -3.81
N ILE A 459 2.57 1.83 -2.52
CA ILE A 459 2.16 0.74 -1.63
C ILE A 459 0.75 1.01 -1.10
N PRO A 460 -0.20 0.09 -1.25
CA PRO A 460 -1.53 0.22 -0.69
C PRO A 460 -1.53 -0.07 0.81
N HIS A 461 -2.65 0.23 1.46
CA HIS A 461 -2.92 -0.30 2.79
C HIS A 461 -3.01 -1.83 2.75
N THR A 462 -2.83 -2.47 3.91
CA THR A 462 -3.10 -3.90 4.11
C THR A 462 -4.59 -4.24 4.08
N PHE A 463 -5.47 -3.24 3.99
CA PHE A 463 -6.93 -3.35 3.93
C PHE A 463 -7.48 -2.53 2.76
N ASP A 464 -8.79 -2.61 2.49
CA ASP A 464 -9.43 -1.73 1.50
C ASP A 464 -10.48 -0.82 2.13
N SER A 465 -10.28 0.48 1.94
CA SER A 465 -11.25 1.52 2.28
C SER A 465 -11.83 2.19 1.02
N GLN A 466 -11.37 1.79 -0.17
CA GLN A 466 -11.43 2.54 -1.41
C GLN A 466 -11.97 1.71 -2.57
N GLY A 467 -13.29 1.74 -2.75
CA GLY A 467 -13.91 1.43 -4.05
C GLY A 467 -14.31 -0.02 -4.30
N ASP A 468 -13.98 -0.98 -3.42
CA ASP A 468 -14.72 -2.24 -3.39
C ASP A 468 -16.03 -2.04 -2.63
N THR A 469 -17.12 -2.60 -3.16
CA THR A 469 -18.42 -2.70 -2.47
C THR A 469 -18.34 -3.49 -1.16
N ARG A 470 -17.21 -4.16 -0.92
CA ARG A 470 -16.86 -4.95 0.27
C ARG A 470 -16.03 -4.11 1.26
N MET A 471 -16.73 -3.39 2.15
CA MET A 471 -16.14 -2.65 3.28
C MET A 471 -15.73 -3.56 4.46
N ASP A 472 -15.57 -4.86 4.24
CA ASP A 472 -15.33 -5.92 5.23
C ASP A 472 -13.93 -6.56 5.09
N THR A 473 -12.94 -5.82 4.59
CA THR A 473 -11.56 -6.30 4.40
C THR A 473 -10.61 -5.68 5.43
N PHE A 474 -10.73 -6.07 6.71
CA PHE A 474 -9.87 -5.58 7.80
C PHE A 474 -9.16 -6.69 8.60
N THR A 475 -9.35 -7.96 8.25
CA THR A 475 -8.70 -9.11 8.91
C THR A 475 -7.21 -9.20 8.53
N SER A 476 -6.85 -8.78 7.33
CA SER A 476 -5.48 -8.63 6.82
C SER A 476 -4.70 -7.54 7.56
N ASP A 477 -5.39 -6.56 8.15
CA ASP A 477 -4.78 -5.48 8.91
C ASP A 477 -4.14 -5.95 10.23
N PHE A 478 -4.32 -7.21 10.62
CA PHE A 478 -3.58 -7.84 11.71
C PHE A 478 -2.14 -8.24 11.32
N ALA A 479 -1.77 -8.22 10.03
CA ALA A 479 -0.36 -8.33 9.65
C ALA A 479 0.43 -7.21 10.33
N LEU A 480 1.56 -7.54 10.96
CA LEU A 480 2.39 -6.59 11.69
C LEU A 480 3.25 -5.79 10.69
N ASP A 481 2.57 -4.90 9.97
CA ASP A 481 3.08 -4.12 8.85
C ASP A 481 2.74 -2.65 9.04
N VAL A 482 3.69 -1.76 8.72
CA VAL A 482 3.50 -0.30 8.80
C VAL A 482 2.36 0.21 7.92
N MET A 483 1.97 -0.52 6.87
CA MET A 483 0.86 -0.14 5.99
C MET A 483 -0.53 -0.44 6.59
N GLY A 484 -0.58 -1.08 7.75
CA GLY A 484 -1.80 -1.31 8.50
C GLY A 484 -2.17 -0.16 9.43
N TYR A 485 -3.43 -0.15 9.89
CA TYR A 485 -3.92 0.80 10.89
C TYR A 485 -3.97 0.20 12.29
N TYR A 486 -4.01 -1.12 12.42
CA TYR A 486 -3.98 -1.77 13.72
C TYR A 486 -2.58 -1.78 14.33
N PRO A 487 -1.53 -2.24 13.62
CA PRO A 487 -0.19 -2.30 14.16
C PRO A 487 0.40 -0.92 14.48
N GLY A 488 1.19 -0.87 15.55
CA GLY A 488 1.96 0.28 15.97
C GLY A 488 3.41 0.27 15.50
N VAL A 489 3.74 -0.41 14.38
CA VAL A 489 5.11 -0.67 13.94
C VAL A 489 5.55 0.20 12.76
N SER A 490 6.85 0.43 12.62
CA SER A 490 7.45 1.31 11.59
C SER A 490 8.16 0.56 10.46
N ASN A 491 7.98 -0.75 10.37
CA ASN A 491 8.62 -1.60 9.37
C ASN A 491 7.58 -2.27 8.46
N TYR A 492 7.93 -2.46 7.20
CA TYR A 492 7.19 -3.34 6.29
C TYR A 492 7.42 -4.79 6.71
N SER A 493 6.40 -5.63 6.52
CA SER A 493 6.51 -7.07 6.68
C SER A 493 7.42 -7.65 5.59
N GLN A 494 7.98 -8.83 5.87
CA GLN A 494 8.82 -9.57 4.94
C GLN A 494 8.03 -10.00 3.68
N ILE A 495 6.73 -10.28 3.83
CA ILE A 495 5.82 -10.58 2.72
C ILE A 495 5.68 -9.36 1.81
N LEU A 496 5.26 -8.21 2.36
CA LEU A 496 5.05 -6.99 1.59
C LEU A 496 6.33 -6.56 0.89
N THR A 497 7.46 -6.58 1.60
CA THR A 497 8.78 -6.26 1.05
C THR A 497 9.09 -7.11 -0.19
N LYS A 498 8.85 -8.42 -0.12
CA LYS A 498 9.14 -9.33 -1.24
C LYS A 498 8.18 -9.15 -2.39
N LEU A 499 6.89 -8.98 -2.11
CA LEU A 499 5.89 -8.79 -3.15
C LEU A 499 6.05 -7.46 -3.87
N TYR A 500 6.48 -6.40 -3.17
CA TYR A 500 6.74 -5.11 -3.80
C TYR A 500 7.90 -5.19 -4.78
N ARG A 501 9.01 -5.83 -4.36
CA ARG A 501 10.17 -6.07 -5.23
C ARG A 501 9.81 -6.94 -6.43
N ARG A 502 9.04 -8.01 -6.21
CA ARG A 502 8.51 -8.87 -7.26
C ARG A 502 7.66 -8.06 -8.25
N ALA A 503 6.67 -7.33 -7.77
CA ALA A 503 5.78 -6.52 -8.59
C ALA A 503 6.54 -5.46 -9.42
N THR A 504 7.68 -4.97 -8.91
CA THR A 504 8.56 -4.07 -9.68
C THR A 504 9.21 -4.81 -10.84
N VAL A 505 9.77 -6.00 -10.60
CA VAL A 505 10.35 -6.84 -11.65
C VAL A 505 9.27 -7.21 -12.68
N ASP A 506 8.08 -7.54 -12.23
CA ASP A 506 6.93 -7.85 -13.08
C ASP A 506 6.57 -6.64 -13.98
N SER A 507 6.50 -5.43 -13.42
CA SER A 507 6.23 -4.20 -14.18
C SER A 507 7.26 -3.96 -15.29
N ILE A 508 8.57 -4.05 -14.98
CA ILE A 508 9.61 -3.85 -16.00
C ILE A 508 9.65 -5.00 -17.02
N THR A 509 9.32 -6.22 -16.61
CA THR A 509 9.19 -7.38 -17.49
C THR A 509 8.06 -7.18 -18.48
N SER A 510 6.89 -6.69 -18.03
CA SER A 510 5.76 -6.32 -18.89
C SER A 510 6.17 -5.27 -19.91
N GLN A 511 6.81 -4.17 -19.46
CA GLN A 511 7.30 -3.11 -20.34
C GLN A 511 8.30 -3.64 -21.39
N LEU A 512 9.21 -4.52 -20.98
CA LEU A 512 10.19 -5.14 -21.87
C LEU A 512 9.53 -6.02 -22.92
N ILE A 513 8.58 -6.89 -22.54
CA ILE A 513 7.83 -7.72 -23.46
C ILE A 513 7.10 -6.86 -24.50
N GLN A 514 6.38 -5.83 -24.06
CA GLN A 514 5.65 -4.92 -24.93
C GLN A 514 6.60 -4.19 -25.90
N THR A 515 7.69 -3.64 -25.38
CA THR A 515 8.69 -2.90 -26.18
C THR A 515 9.36 -3.83 -27.19
N TYR A 516 9.67 -5.08 -26.81
CA TYR A 516 10.28 -6.07 -27.70
C TYR A 516 9.36 -6.37 -28.87
N GLN A 517 8.07 -6.57 -28.61
CA GLN A 517 7.10 -6.83 -29.67
C GLN A 517 6.99 -5.69 -30.68
N ILE A 518 7.09 -4.45 -30.22
CA ILE A 518 7.02 -3.26 -31.07
C ILE A 518 8.28 -3.13 -31.92
N LEU A 519 9.46 -3.34 -31.33
CA LEU A 519 10.74 -3.01 -31.96
C LEU A 519 11.44 -4.19 -32.64
N LYS A 520 10.99 -5.43 -32.47
CA LYS A 520 11.70 -6.61 -33.01
C LYS A 520 11.96 -6.54 -34.52
N ASP A 521 11.05 -5.97 -35.31
CA ASP A 521 11.21 -5.88 -36.76
C ASP A 521 12.16 -4.73 -37.19
N GLU A 522 12.50 -3.84 -36.26
CA GLU A 522 13.38 -2.67 -36.47
C GLU A 522 14.80 -2.88 -35.93
N ARG A 523 15.10 -4.05 -35.36
CA ARG A 523 16.35 -4.34 -34.67
C ARG A 523 17.10 -5.48 -35.34
N SER A 524 18.43 -5.46 -35.25
CA SER A 524 19.27 -6.55 -35.76
C SER A 524 19.20 -7.77 -34.84
N ASP A 525 19.36 -8.96 -35.42
CA ASP A 525 19.36 -10.23 -34.67
C ASP A 525 20.31 -10.24 -33.46
N ASN A 526 21.52 -9.66 -33.58
CA ASN A 526 22.46 -9.60 -32.46
C ASN A 526 21.94 -8.79 -31.25
N HIS A 527 21.20 -7.72 -31.51
CA HIS A 527 20.55 -6.93 -30.44
C HIS A 527 19.44 -7.74 -29.78
N LEU A 528 18.59 -8.39 -30.59
CA LEU A 528 17.48 -9.18 -30.08
C LEU A 528 17.95 -10.42 -29.31
N ASN A 529 19.03 -11.06 -29.74
CA ASN A 529 19.65 -12.16 -29.01
C ASN A 529 20.18 -11.69 -27.64
N THR A 530 20.88 -10.56 -27.59
CA THR A 530 21.37 -9.99 -26.31
C THR A 530 20.21 -9.66 -25.35
N VAL A 531 19.14 -9.04 -25.86
CA VAL A 531 17.94 -8.73 -25.08
C VAL A 531 17.27 -10.01 -24.59
N SER A 532 17.17 -11.04 -25.44
CA SER A 532 16.60 -12.34 -25.08
C SER A 532 17.42 -13.06 -24.01
N ASP A 533 18.75 -13.02 -24.09
CA ASP A 533 19.63 -13.67 -23.12
C ASP A 533 19.48 -13.00 -21.74
N LEU A 534 19.51 -11.67 -21.69
CA LEU A 534 19.27 -10.90 -20.47
C LEU A 534 17.87 -11.14 -19.88
N PHE A 535 16.85 -11.22 -20.75
CA PHE A 535 15.48 -11.56 -20.33
C PHE A 535 15.43 -12.94 -19.68
N ASN A 536 16.03 -13.97 -20.31
CA ASN A 536 16.03 -15.33 -19.77
C ASN A 536 16.80 -15.43 -18.45
N GLU A 537 17.97 -14.79 -18.35
CA GLU A 537 18.71 -14.69 -17.08
C GLU A 537 17.87 -14.00 -16.00
N GLY A 538 17.19 -12.90 -16.35
CA GLY A 538 16.29 -12.19 -15.46
C GLY A 538 15.15 -13.09 -14.97
N ILE A 539 14.48 -13.83 -15.85
CA ILE A 539 13.40 -14.76 -15.44
C ILE A 539 13.91 -15.85 -14.50
N ILE A 540 15.11 -16.40 -14.73
CA ILE A 540 15.71 -17.40 -13.81
C ILE A 540 15.93 -16.78 -12.43
N LEU A 541 16.48 -15.57 -12.36
CA LEU A 541 16.67 -14.84 -11.11
C LEU A 541 15.34 -14.52 -10.43
N HIS A 542 14.34 -14.08 -11.18
CA HIS A 542 12.99 -13.79 -10.69
C HIS A 542 12.35 -15.02 -10.03
N LYS A 543 12.38 -16.18 -10.71
CA LYS A 543 11.88 -17.46 -10.18
C LYS A 543 12.64 -17.92 -8.93
N GLY A 544 13.94 -17.63 -8.89
CA GLY A 544 14.79 -17.85 -7.72
C GLY A 544 14.62 -16.81 -6.60
N ARG A 545 13.63 -15.90 -6.71
CA ARG A 545 13.36 -14.80 -5.77
C ARG A 545 14.53 -13.81 -5.60
N ASN A 546 15.41 -13.74 -6.59
CA ASN A 546 16.48 -12.75 -6.64
C ASN A 546 16.03 -11.51 -7.45
N TYR A 547 15.17 -10.72 -6.81
CA TYR A 547 14.44 -9.64 -7.49
C TYR A 547 15.32 -8.46 -7.92
N LEU A 548 16.33 -8.08 -7.13
CA LEU A 548 17.21 -6.95 -7.46
C LEU A 548 18.05 -7.27 -8.71
N GLU A 549 18.75 -8.40 -8.71
CA GLU A 549 19.54 -8.82 -9.87
C GLU A 549 18.65 -9.07 -11.09
N SER A 550 17.44 -9.62 -10.89
CA SER A 550 16.46 -9.74 -11.97
C SER A 550 16.08 -8.37 -12.53
N PHE A 551 15.77 -7.39 -11.67
CA PHE A 551 15.44 -6.02 -12.07
C PHE A 551 16.57 -5.40 -12.90
N ILE A 552 17.82 -5.51 -12.44
CA ILE A 552 19.00 -4.99 -13.15
C ILE A 552 19.10 -5.60 -14.56
N LYS A 553 18.89 -6.91 -14.69
CA LYS A 553 18.93 -7.61 -15.99
C LYS A 553 17.81 -7.15 -16.92
N MET A 554 16.58 -7.07 -16.41
CA MET A 554 15.43 -6.61 -17.18
C MET A 554 15.57 -5.14 -17.61
N ASN A 555 16.07 -4.28 -16.73
CA ASN A 555 16.29 -2.87 -17.03
C ASN A 555 17.39 -2.64 -18.06
N LEU A 556 18.48 -3.42 -17.97
CA LEU A 556 19.54 -3.39 -18.98
C LEU A 556 19.02 -3.84 -20.34
N ALA A 557 18.25 -4.93 -20.38
CA ALA A 557 17.62 -5.42 -21.61
C ALA A 557 16.70 -4.35 -22.23
N LEU A 558 15.88 -3.70 -21.40
CA LEU A 558 14.98 -2.62 -21.84
C LEU A 558 15.75 -1.40 -22.36
N THR A 559 16.82 -1.01 -21.68
CA THR A 559 17.70 0.09 -22.09
C THR A 559 18.34 -0.18 -23.46
N ILE A 560 18.98 -1.35 -23.63
CA ILE A 560 19.59 -1.77 -24.91
C ILE A 560 18.55 -1.74 -26.04
N LEU A 561 17.34 -2.19 -25.76
CA LEU A 561 16.26 -2.22 -26.73
C LEU A 561 15.80 -0.82 -27.16
N LYS A 562 15.83 0.16 -26.25
CA LYS A 562 15.43 1.57 -26.48
C LYS A 562 16.52 2.44 -27.10
N GLU A 563 17.80 2.21 -26.78
CA GLU A 563 18.91 3.13 -27.10
C GLU A 563 19.23 3.32 -28.59
N ASN A 564 18.67 2.53 -29.52
CA ASN A 564 18.95 2.67 -30.95
C ASN A 564 17.78 3.22 -31.79
N THR A 565 16.75 3.80 -31.18
CA THR A 565 15.60 4.38 -31.90
C THR A 565 15.91 5.74 -32.56
N PHE A 566 17.07 6.33 -32.27
CA PHE A 566 17.45 7.68 -32.73
C PHE A 566 18.22 7.76 -34.06
N ILE A 567 18.60 6.64 -34.70
CA ILE A 567 19.52 6.68 -35.86
C ILE A 567 18.81 6.65 -37.23
N SER A 568 17.52 6.32 -37.34
CA SER A 568 16.91 6.05 -38.67
C SER A 568 16.08 7.18 -39.32
N ILE A 569 16.09 8.42 -38.81
CA ILE A 569 15.30 9.54 -39.41
C ILE A 569 16.14 10.52 -40.25
N THR A 570 17.48 10.47 -40.19
CA THR A 570 18.33 11.50 -40.85
C THR A 570 18.87 11.15 -42.24
N SER A 571 18.56 9.98 -42.83
CA SER A 571 19.17 9.59 -44.11
C SER A 571 18.28 9.70 -45.36
N THR A 572 17.07 10.28 -45.29
CA THR A 572 16.17 10.38 -46.47
C THR A 572 15.97 11.80 -47.03
N GLN A 573 16.85 12.75 -46.71
CA GLN A 573 16.90 14.07 -47.37
C GLN A 573 18.30 14.43 -47.87
N SER A 574 18.84 13.62 -48.78
CA SER A 574 19.78 14.15 -49.78
C SER A 574 19.77 13.24 -51.00
N ASN A 575 18.91 13.56 -51.98
CA ASN A 575 19.20 13.46 -53.42
C ASN A 575 17.93 13.66 -54.24
N SER A 576 17.61 14.91 -54.54
CA SER A 576 16.99 15.28 -55.82
C SER A 576 17.22 16.77 -56.09
N HIS A 577 18.34 17.04 -56.76
CA HIS A 577 18.59 18.27 -57.50
C HIS A 577 17.99 18.16 -58.90
N SER A 578 17.50 19.31 -59.41
CA SER A 578 17.01 19.63 -60.76
C SER A 578 15.62 19.07 -61.15
N THR A 579 14.69 19.83 -61.74
CA THR A 579 14.85 20.92 -62.72
C THR A 579 13.60 21.83 -62.68
N ILE A 580 13.82 23.14 -62.74
CA ILE A 580 12.78 24.18 -62.89
C ILE A 580 12.28 24.19 -64.33
N VAL A 581 10.96 24.13 -64.52
CA VAL A 581 10.27 24.63 -65.72
C VAL A 581 9.05 25.43 -65.27
N ASP A 582 9.12 26.73 -65.52
CA ASP A 582 8.01 27.67 -65.44
C ASP A 582 6.92 27.35 -66.46
N THR A 583 5.66 27.33 -66.03
CA THR A 583 4.55 27.86 -66.83
C THR A 583 3.43 28.36 -65.91
N ASN A 584 3.26 29.69 -65.91
CA ASN A 584 2.02 30.37 -65.53
C ASN A 584 0.84 29.85 -66.35
N ILE A 585 -0.36 29.74 -65.75
CA ILE A 585 -1.64 30.15 -66.37
C ILE A 585 -2.68 30.39 -65.26
N SER A 586 -3.36 31.53 -65.43
CA SER A 586 -4.50 32.12 -64.74
C SER A 586 -5.75 31.24 -64.64
N GLY A 587 -6.60 31.49 -63.64
CA GLY A 587 -7.99 31.01 -63.69
C GLY A 587 -8.82 31.34 -62.46
N THR A 588 -9.72 32.30 -62.62
CA THR A 588 -10.73 32.85 -61.70
C THR A 588 -11.86 31.91 -61.27
N SER A 589 -12.55 32.34 -60.19
CA SER A 589 -13.97 32.12 -59.82
C SER A 589 -14.33 30.77 -59.19
N SER A 590 -15.39 30.57 -58.42
CA SER A 590 -16.16 31.33 -57.41
C SER A 590 -17.30 30.39 -56.95
N PHE A 591 -17.78 30.57 -55.72
CA PHE A 591 -19.14 30.27 -55.23
C PHE A 591 -19.60 28.85 -54.79
N SER A 592 -20.25 28.90 -53.62
CA SER A 592 -21.45 28.20 -53.11
C SER A 592 -21.45 26.71 -52.75
N ASP A 593 -21.56 26.46 -51.44
CA ASP A 593 -22.76 25.95 -50.75
C ASP A 593 -23.68 24.92 -51.45
N SER A 594 -23.81 23.78 -50.78
CA SER A 594 -25.05 23.30 -50.13
C SER A 594 -25.52 21.88 -50.48
N THR A 595 -25.92 21.21 -49.39
CA THR A 595 -26.98 20.19 -49.27
C THR A 595 -26.79 18.79 -49.86
N GLY A 596 -26.76 17.83 -48.94
CA GLY A 596 -27.87 16.88 -48.81
C GLY A 596 -27.60 15.44 -49.24
N SER A 597 -27.54 14.54 -48.26
CA SER A 597 -28.27 13.27 -48.34
C SER A 597 -28.32 12.57 -46.98
N SER A 598 -29.53 12.43 -46.46
CA SER A 598 -29.94 11.56 -45.36
C SER A 598 -30.09 10.11 -45.83
N ILE A 599 -29.62 9.13 -45.04
CA ILE A 599 -30.20 7.78 -44.98
C ILE A 599 -30.26 7.35 -43.51
N SER A 600 -31.44 6.90 -43.10
CA SER A 600 -31.81 6.33 -41.81
C SER A 600 -31.61 4.81 -41.79
N ALA A 601 -31.22 4.25 -40.65
CA ALA A 601 -31.85 3.05 -40.07
C ALA A 601 -31.33 2.78 -38.65
N SER A 602 -32.26 2.26 -37.86
CA SER A 602 -32.27 1.94 -36.44
C SER A 602 -31.24 0.93 -35.93
N SER A 603 -30.81 1.08 -34.68
CA SER A 603 -30.80 -0.04 -33.72
C SER A 603 -30.84 0.45 -32.27
N THR A 604 -31.54 -0.34 -31.46
CA THR A 604 -31.76 -0.25 -30.02
C THR A 604 -30.50 -0.50 -29.20
N SER A 605 -30.29 0.23 -28.09
CA SER A 605 -29.91 -0.37 -26.78
C SER A 605 -29.74 0.66 -25.66
N ASN A 606 -30.39 0.33 -24.54
CA ASN A 606 -30.00 0.45 -23.14
C ASN A 606 -29.25 1.69 -22.61
N ASN A 607 -29.98 2.39 -21.75
CA ASN A 607 -29.47 3.31 -20.73
C ASN A 607 -28.48 2.60 -19.79
N PHE A 608 -27.24 3.08 -19.75
CA PHE A 608 -26.43 3.13 -18.53
C PHE A 608 -25.64 4.45 -18.57
N ARG A 609 -26.07 5.42 -17.76
CA ARG A 609 -25.34 6.68 -17.54
C ARG A 609 -24.44 6.49 -16.31
N SER A 610 -23.14 6.41 -16.54
CA SER A 610 -22.11 6.67 -15.51
C SER A 610 -21.68 8.14 -15.61
N PRO A 611 -21.78 8.96 -14.56
CA PRO A 611 -21.38 10.38 -14.61
C PRO A 611 -19.86 10.62 -14.55
N GLY A 612 -19.02 9.61 -14.29
CA GLY A 612 -17.61 9.82 -13.96
C GLY A 612 -16.64 9.93 -15.14
N LEU A 613 -16.96 9.35 -16.30
CA LEU A 613 -15.98 9.16 -17.38
C LEU A 613 -15.88 10.35 -18.36
N GLN A 614 -16.93 11.17 -18.48
CA GLN A 614 -16.95 12.29 -19.44
C GLN A 614 -16.16 13.52 -18.95
N ILE A 615 -15.97 13.68 -17.64
CA ILE A 615 -15.19 14.81 -17.08
C ILE A 615 -13.69 14.58 -17.30
N TYR A 616 -13.22 13.33 -17.17
CA TYR A 616 -11.81 12.97 -17.36
C TYR A 616 -11.34 13.11 -18.81
N ILE A 617 -12.16 12.70 -19.79
CA ILE A 617 -11.84 12.86 -21.22
C ILE A 617 -11.84 14.35 -21.62
N GLY A 618 -12.72 15.16 -21.01
CA GLY A 618 -12.77 16.61 -21.25
C GLY A 618 -11.52 17.35 -20.79
N ILE A 619 -10.98 17.01 -19.62
CA ILE A 619 -9.77 17.64 -19.07
C ILE A 619 -8.52 17.26 -19.87
N ILE A 620 -8.38 15.98 -20.24
CA ILE A 620 -7.24 15.51 -21.06
C ILE A 620 -7.26 16.16 -22.45
N ALA A 621 -8.44 16.32 -23.07
CA ALA A 621 -8.56 16.97 -24.37
C ALA A 621 -8.18 18.46 -24.31
N ILE A 622 -8.53 19.17 -23.23
CA ILE A 622 -8.17 20.59 -23.05
C ILE A 622 -6.67 20.76 -22.81
N THR A 623 -6.05 19.90 -22.00
CA THR A 623 -4.60 19.94 -21.73
C THR A 623 -3.77 19.63 -22.97
N ILE A 624 -4.19 18.66 -23.80
CA ILE A 624 -3.55 18.36 -25.09
C ILE A 624 -3.73 19.54 -26.06
N LEU A 625 -4.90 20.17 -26.11
CA LEU A 625 -5.13 21.33 -26.98
C LEU A 625 -4.28 22.55 -26.55
N SER A 626 -4.14 22.79 -25.24
CA SER A 626 -3.29 23.86 -24.70
C SER A 626 -1.80 23.62 -24.94
N LEU A 627 -1.33 22.37 -24.91
CA LEU A 627 0.04 21.99 -25.27
C LEU A 627 0.30 22.16 -26.76
N ILE A 628 -0.64 21.78 -27.64
CA ILE A 628 -0.53 21.98 -29.10
C ILE A 628 -0.48 23.47 -29.45
N VAL A 629 -1.28 24.32 -28.79
CA VAL A 629 -1.28 25.77 -29.01
C VAL A 629 0.02 26.44 -28.51
N LYS A 630 0.58 26.00 -27.37
CA LYS A 630 1.91 26.46 -26.90
C LYS A 630 3.03 26.04 -27.86
N PHE A 631 2.95 24.83 -28.43
CA PHE A 631 3.96 24.32 -29.36
C PHE A 631 3.93 25.05 -30.71
N TYR A 632 2.74 25.45 -31.19
CA TYR A 632 2.61 26.24 -32.43
C TYR A 632 3.03 27.71 -32.26
N ASN A 633 2.74 28.33 -31.11
CA ASN A 633 3.10 29.73 -30.87
C ASN A 633 4.61 29.96 -30.68
N ASN A 634 5.37 28.93 -30.26
CA ASN A 634 6.83 29.02 -30.13
C ASN A 634 7.60 28.83 -31.45
N LYS A 635 6.94 28.43 -32.55
CA LYS A 635 7.58 28.33 -33.89
C LYS A 635 7.46 29.59 -34.74
N ILE A 636 6.68 30.59 -34.32
CA ILE A 636 6.51 31.86 -35.06
C ILE A 636 7.23 32.99 -34.30
N LYS A 637 8.56 32.93 -34.24
CA LYS A 637 9.37 34.07 -33.79
C LYS A 637 10.80 34.05 -34.30
N ILE A 638 10.99 33.97 -35.62
CA ILE A 638 12.22 34.46 -36.29
C ILE A 638 11.83 35.13 -37.63
N THR A 639 12.43 36.30 -37.86
CA THR A 639 12.40 37.19 -39.05
C THR A 639 11.13 37.99 -39.37
N ARG A 640 11.02 39.19 -38.77
CA ARG A 640 11.46 40.45 -39.43
C ARG A 640 11.71 41.54 -38.40
#